data_AF-A0A8S4BD23-F1
#
_entry.id   AF-A0A8S4BD23-F1
#
_cell.length_a   1.000
_cell.length_b   1.000
_cell.length_c   1.000
_cell.angle_alpha   90.00
_cell.angle_beta   90.00
_cell.angle_gamma   90.00
#
_symmetry.space_group_name_H-M   'P 1'
#
loop_
_entity.id
_entity.type
_entity.pdbx_description
1 polymer ?
#
loop_
_entity_poly.entity_id
_entity_poly.type
_entity_poly.pdbx_seq_one_letter_code
_entity_poly.pdbx_strand_id
1 'polypeptide(L)'
;MCAGGGQEVCSFRSLPLHLIGRLSAGGRTGSAPLRWTLQREAGRIADMLTVKVGKANMGRKAGVLKWCLRVAMVLLPVVLLIPFLMQLYGSPVGGGSIFPSFDDLSLFMWPQLPPPYHRSVRSADRAGHCFVKQDCPEGQLSFYILSGAANVVGPKICIQNKMVLGTVLNNAGVGINIVTLNGHTGEVQKSGNFNTYDGNVEDLIKFLKDIESGSVVLMVSFDEPGTKLNDEARALIAELGSSSIKTVGFRDSWGFVGAKGITTQHPFEEYIKNDQSKNKYGGWPELIELKGCIPKQLEKSADSSSNLQALAAGA
;
A
#
# COMPACT_ATOMS: atom_id res chain seq x y z
N MET A 1 27.91 36.82 -5.62
CA MET A 1 28.64 37.88 -6.33
C MET A 1 28.22 37.86 -7.79
N CYS A 2 27.91 39.04 -8.31
CA CYS A 2 27.17 39.32 -9.52
C CYS A 2 27.92 39.01 -10.82
N ALA A 3 27.14 38.86 -11.90
CA ALA A 3 27.12 39.81 -13.03
C ALA A 3 27.20 39.12 -14.41
N GLY A 4 26.05 39.11 -15.10
CA GLY A 4 25.84 40.04 -16.22
C GLY A 4 26.60 39.80 -17.53
N GLY A 5 25.85 39.40 -18.55
CA GLY A 5 26.08 39.75 -19.95
C GLY A 5 24.72 39.98 -20.62
N GLY A 6 24.39 41.25 -20.90
CA GLY A 6 23.09 41.71 -21.36
C GLY A 6 22.92 41.85 -22.88
N GLN A 7 21.66 42.12 -23.21
CA GLN A 7 20.99 42.60 -24.44
C GLN A 7 21.82 43.56 -25.32
N GLU A 8 21.59 43.70 -26.64
CA GLU A 8 20.40 44.35 -27.26
C GLU A 8 20.20 44.07 -28.78
N VAL A 9 18.92 43.86 -29.18
CA VAL A 9 18.04 44.51 -30.20
C VAL A 9 18.59 44.72 -31.65
N CYS A 10 17.93 44.37 -32.77
CA CYS A 10 16.71 44.97 -33.37
C CYS A 10 16.22 44.18 -34.62
N SER A 11 14.90 43.98 -34.80
CA SER A 11 14.07 44.80 -35.73
C SER A 11 12.66 44.22 -36.00
N PHE A 12 11.65 44.96 -35.48
CA PHE A 12 10.35 45.35 -36.05
C PHE A 12 9.69 44.56 -37.21
N ARG A 13 8.38 44.23 -37.09
CA ARG A 13 7.24 45.15 -37.34
C ARG A 13 5.84 44.54 -37.07
N SER A 14 5.02 45.33 -36.37
CA SER A 14 3.54 45.53 -36.47
C SER A 14 2.52 44.43 -36.13
N LEU A 15 1.98 44.55 -34.91
CA LEU A 15 0.61 44.29 -34.40
C LEU A 15 -0.44 45.26 -35.03
N PRO A 16 -1.72 45.33 -34.56
CA PRO A 16 -2.74 44.30 -34.26
C PRO A 16 -4.14 44.71 -34.79
N LEU A 17 -5.19 43.88 -34.60
CA LEU A 17 -6.52 44.37 -34.20
C LEU A 17 -7.46 43.23 -33.76
N HIS A 18 -7.75 43.21 -32.45
CA HIS A 18 -8.93 42.61 -31.85
C HIS A 18 -10.11 43.57 -32.03
N LEU A 19 -11.30 43.09 -32.40
CA LEU A 19 -12.54 43.87 -32.30
C LEU A 19 -13.57 43.21 -31.40
N ILE A 20 -14.12 44.09 -30.56
CA ILE A 20 -15.08 43.98 -29.48
C ILE A 20 -16.48 43.63 -30.02
N GLY A 21 -17.18 42.73 -29.33
CA GLY A 21 -18.61 42.49 -29.52
C GLY A 21 -19.46 43.56 -28.84
N ARG A 22 -20.45 44.09 -29.58
CA ARG A 22 -21.56 44.91 -29.07
C ARG A 22 -22.87 44.31 -29.58
N LEU A 23 -23.80 44.04 -28.65
CA LEU A 23 -25.21 43.78 -28.89
C LEU A 23 -25.96 45.10 -29.10
N SER A 24 -26.84 45.16 -30.10
CA SER A 24 -28.08 45.96 -30.03
C SER A 24 -29.11 45.42 -31.04
N ALA A 25 -30.36 45.41 -30.60
CA ALA A 25 -31.54 44.85 -31.26
C ALA A 25 -32.18 45.81 -32.29
N GLY A 26 -33.00 45.26 -33.20
CA GLY A 26 -34.02 46.04 -33.91
C GLY A 26 -34.47 45.54 -35.28
N GLY A 27 -35.47 44.64 -35.30
CA GLY A 27 -36.72 44.72 -36.09
C GLY A 27 -36.78 44.87 -37.64
N ARG A 28 -37.66 44.03 -38.22
CA ARG A 28 -38.45 44.16 -39.49
C ARG A 28 -37.68 43.94 -40.81
N THR A 29 -38.16 43.28 -41.88
CA THR A 29 -39.43 42.65 -42.31
C THR A 29 -39.17 41.97 -43.69
N GLY A 30 -39.90 40.90 -44.05
CA GLY A 30 -40.16 40.45 -45.44
C GLY A 30 -39.25 39.34 -46.00
N SER A 31 -39.74 38.12 -46.23
CA SER A 31 -40.32 37.57 -47.50
C SER A 31 -39.31 37.54 -48.66
N ALA A 32 -38.97 36.45 -49.37
CA ALA A 32 -39.55 35.12 -49.64
C ALA A 32 -38.45 34.20 -50.24
N PRO A 33 -38.70 32.90 -50.53
CA PRO A 33 -37.66 31.91 -50.84
C PRO A 33 -37.50 31.64 -52.35
N LEU A 34 -36.31 31.23 -52.80
CA LEU A 34 -36.13 30.56 -54.09
C LEU A 34 -35.18 29.37 -53.97
N ARG A 35 -35.80 28.20 -54.16
CA ARG A 35 -35.21 26.88 -54.40
C ARG A 35 -34.94 26.75 -55.90
N TRP A 36 -33.76 26.28 -56.29
CA TRP A 36 -33.57 25.53 -57.54
C TRP A 36 -32.54 24.40 -57.36
N THR A 37 -32.75 23.39 -58.19
CA THR A 37 -32.41 21.98 -58.10
C THR A 37 -31.04 21.61 -58.67
N LEU A 38 -30.46 20.57 -58.06
CA LEU A 38 -29.73 19.43 -58.66
C LEU A 38 -29.18 19.57 -60.08
N GLN A 39 -27.87 19.35 -60.22
CA GLN A 39 -27.34 18.53 -61.30
C GLN A 39 -26.22 17.63 -60.76
N ARG A 40 -26.44 16.32 -60.84
CA ARG A 40 -25.43 15.27 -60.62
C ARG A 40 -24.59 15.17 -61.88
N GLU A 41 -23.27 15.17 -61.74
CA GLU A 41 -22.38 14.50 -62.69
C GLU A 41 -21.68 13.34 -61.98
N ALA A 42 -21.90 12.16 -62.54
CA ALA A 42 -21.23 10.93 -62.19
C ALA A 42 -19.97 10.80 -63.05
N GLY A 43 -18.80 10.77 -62.42
CA GLY A 43 -17.52 10.41 -63.02
C GLY A 43 -16.83 9.38 -62.14
N ARG A 44 -16.75 8.15 -62.64
CA ARG A 44 -16.24 6.96 -61.97
C ARG A 44 -14.73 6.81 -62.23
N ILE A 45 -14.08 6.04 -61.35
CA ILE A 45 -12.85 5.24 -61.52
C ILE A 45 -11.55 5.88 -61.02
N ALA A 46 -11.14 5.48 -59.82
CA ALA A 46 -9.87 4.75 -59.60
C ALA A 46 -9.88 4.12 -58.21
N ASP A 47 -10.21 2.81 -58.14
CA ASP A 47 -10.05 2.00 -56.95
C ASP A 47 -8.56 1.89 -56.60
N MET A 48 -8.15 2.60 -55.55
CA MET A 48 -6.81 2.50 -54.98
C MET A 48 -6.77 1.27 -54.06
N LEU A 49 -6.32 0.14 -54.62
CA LEU A 49 -5.94 -1.06 -53.86
C LEU A 49 -4.83 -0.72 -52.86
N THR A 50 -5.20 -0.53 -51.60
CA THR A 50 -4.25 -0.43 -50.49
C THR A 50 -3.87 -1.83 -50.03
N VAL A 51 -2.68 -2.29 -50.44
CA VAL A 51 -2.09 -3.53 -49.92
C VAL A 51 -1.53 -3.26 -48.53
N LYS A 52 -2.18 -3.76 -47.48
CA LYS A 52 -1.60 -3.86 -46.14
C LYS A 52 -0.56 -4.98 -46.11
N VAL A 53 0.72 -4.62 -46.07
CA VAL A 53 1.80 -5.56 -45.73
C VAL A 53 1.81 -5.75 -44.22
N GLY A 54 1.33 -6.91 -43.76
CA GLY A 54 1.47 -7.33 -42.36
C GLY A 54 2.94 -7.59 -42.02
N LYS A 55 3.50 -6.78 -41.11
CA LYS A 55 4.82 -7.01 -40.54
C LYS A 55 4.77 -8.24 -39.64
N ALA A 56 5.33 -9.36 -40.10
CA ALA A 56 5.44 -10.58 -39.31
C ALA A 56 6.27 -10.29 -38.05
N ASN A 57 5.67 -10.54 -36.88
CA ASN A 57 6.28 -10.31 -35.58
C ASN A 57 7.28 -11.44 -35.26
N MET A 58 8.49 -11.37 -35.83
CA MET A 58 9.53 -12.40 -35.69
C MET A 58 10.52 -12.08 -34.56
N GLY A 59 10.02 -11.68 -33.38
CA GLY A 59 10.85 -11.22 -32.25
C GLY A 59 10.99 -12.17 -31.05
N ARG A 60 10.13 -13.19 -30.90
CA ARG A 60 10.06 -13.96 -29.63
C ARG A 60 10.70 -15.37 -29.68
N LYS A 61 10.72 -16.03 -30.85
CA LYS A 61 11.30 -17.38 -30.99
C LYS A 61 12.83 -17.38 -31.05
N ALA A 62 13.43 -16.34 -31.65
CA ALA A 62 14.89 -16.22 -31.76
C ALA A 62 15.58 -15.98 -30.39
N GLY A 63 14.89 -15.31 -29.46
CA GLY A 63 15.42 -15.06 -28.10
C GLY A 63 15.49 -16.32 -27.25
N VAL A 64 14.45 -17.17 -27.30
CA VAL A 64 14.40 -18.43 -26.54
C VAL A 64 15.45 -19.42 -27.06
N LEU A 65 15.60 -19.54 -28.38
CA LEU A 65 16.62 -20.42 -28.97
C LEU A 65 18.03 -19.96 -28.62
N LYS A 66 18.30 -18.64 -28.67
CA LYS A 66 19.59 -18.08 -28.23
C LYS A 66 19.85 -18.31 -26.74
N TRP A 67 18.82 -18.24 -25.89
CA TRP A 67 18.95 -18.49 -24.46
C TRP A 67 19.24 -19.97 -24.17
N CYS A 68 18.53 -20.90 -24.83
CA CYS A 68 18.79 -22.34 -24.71
C CYS A 68 20.20 -22.72 -25.16
N LEU A 69 20.68 -22.15 -26.28
CA LEU A 69 22.04 -22.36 -26.75
C LEU A 69 23.09 -21.83 -25.76
N ARG A 70 22.85 -20.68 -25.13
CA ARG A 70 23.76 -20.14 -24.10
C ARG A 70 23.81 -21.01 -22.85
N VAL A 71 22.66 -21.49 -22.38
CA VAL A 71 22.58 -22.38 -21.21
C VAL A 71 23.26 -23.72 -21.52
N ALA A 72 23.03 -24.29 -22.70
CA ALA A 72 23.67 -25.53 -23.12
C ALA A 72 25.20 -25.39 -23.22
N MET A 73 25.71 -24.27 -23.76
CA MET A 73 27.16 -24.02 -23.82
C MET A 73 27.83 -23.87 -22.46
N VAL A 74 27.08 -23.56 -21.39
CA VAL A 74 27.62 -23.46 -20.03
C VAL A 74 27.47 -24.79 -19.27
N LEU A 75 26.33 -25.47 -19.40
CA LEU A 75 26.08 -26.71 -18.65
C LEU A 75 26.87 -27.91 -19.19
N LEU A 76 27.03 -28.01 -20.51
CA LEU A 76 27.76 -29.13 -21.12
C LEU A 76 29.22 -29.23 -20.65
N PRO A 77 30.03 -28.16 -20.65
CA PRO A 77 31.39 -28.24 -20.13
C PRO A 77 31.42 -28.44 -18.61
N VAL A 78 30.45 -27.94 -17.84
CA VAL A 78 30.40 -28.19 -16.39
C VAL A 78 30.15 -29.68 -16.10
N VAL A 79 29.23 -30.31 -16.82
CA VAL A 79 28.92 -31.75 -16.66
C VAL A 79 30.08 -32.64 -17.13
N LEU A 80 30.91 -32.20 -18.08
CA LEU A 80 32.08 -32.95 -18.56
C LEU A 80 33.35 -32.67 -17.74
N LEU A 81 33.54 -31.43 -17.25
CA LEU A 81 34.72 -31.03 -16.48
C LEU A 81 34.65 -31.52 -15.04
N ILE A 82 33.48 -31.53 -14.40
CA ILE A 82 33.35 -32.00 -13.00
C ILE A 82 33.83 -33.47 -12.83
N PRO A 83 33.40 -34.46 -13.63
CA PRO A 83 33.89 -35.83 -13.50
C PRO A 83 35.37 -35.95 -13.89
N PHE A 84 35.85 -35.16 -14.85
CA PHE A 84 37.27 -35.12 -15.22
C PHE A 84 38.15 -34.55 -14.09
N LEU A 85 37.69 -33.51 -13.40
CA LEU A 85 38.35 -32.96 -12.22
C LEU A 85 38.31 -33.93 -11.04
N MET A 86 37.20 -34.67 -10.85
CA MET A 86 37.11 -35.74 -9.86
C MET A 86 38.12 -36.86 -10.13
N GLN A 87 38.44 -37.15 -11.40
CA GLN A 87 39.51 -38.10 -11.77
C GLN A 87 40.92 -37.52 -11.56
N LEU A 88 41.12 -36.22 -11.74
CA LEU A 88 42.43 -35.56 -11.55
C LEU A 88 42.81 -35.34 -10.09
N TYR A 89 41.83 -35.22 -9.20
CA TYR A 89 42.05 -34.94 -7.77
C TYR A 89 41.68 -36.09 -6.83
N GLY A 90 41.27 -37.25 -7.35
CA GLY A 90 40.96 -38.44 -6.56
C GLY A 90 42.17 -39.37 -6.37
N SER A 91 42.63 -39.55 -5.14
CA SER A 91 43.59 -40.60 -4.77
C SER A 91 43.03 -42.01 -5.06
N PRO A 92 43.86 -43.02 -5.40
CA PRO A 92 43.39 -44.36 -5.72
C PRO A 92 43.01 -45.10 -4.44
N VAL A 93 41.75 -45.00 -4.02
CA VAL A 93 41.21 -45.84 -2.94
C VAL A 93 40.51 -47.03 -3.55
N GLY A 94 41.15 -48.19 -3.39
CA GLY A 94 40.52 -49.50 -3.10
C GLY A 94 39.38 -49.95 -4.01
N GLY A 95 39.67 -50.99 -4.81
CA GLY A 95 38.69 -51.72 -5.60
C GLY A 95 37.46 -52.15 -4.80
N GLY A 96 36.30 -51.78 -5.33
CA GLY A 96 34.98 -52.23 -4.91
C GLY A 96 34.00 -51.63 -5.91
N SER A 97 33.26 -52.47 -6.62
CA SER A 97 32.27 -52.09 -7.64
C SER A 97 31.28 -51.04 -7.10
N ILE A 98 31.41 -49.79 -7.56
CA ILE A 98 30.54 -48.67 -7.19
C ILE A 98 29.36 -48.59 -8.18
N PHE A 99 28.49 -49.58 -8.16
CA PHE A 99 27.11 -49.42 -8.60
C PHE A 99 26.23 -50.25 -7.66
N PRO A 100 25.59 -49.66 -6.64
CA PRO A 100 24.55 -50.36 -5.92
C PRO A 100 23.34 -50.50 -6.84
N SER A 101 22.71 -51.67 -6.81
CA SER A 101 21.40 -51.92 -7.38
C SER A 101 20.38 -50.88 -6.91
N PHE A 102 19.42 -50.55 -7.77
CA PHE A 102 18.44 -49.46 -7.61
C PHE A 102 17.58 -49.51 -6.33
N ASP A 103 17.65 -50.57 -5.54
CA ASP A 103 16.82 -50.78 -4.35
C ASP A 103 17.48 -50.34 -3.02
N ASP A 104 18.77 -49.96 -3.00
CA ASP A 104 19.49 -49.59 -1.75
C ASP A 104 19.76 -48.07 -1.60
N LEU A 105 19.17 -47.23 -2.46
CA LEU A 105 19.38 -45.78 -2.45
C LEU A 105 18.47 -45.00 -1.48
N SER A 106 17.84 -45.68 -0.51
CA SER A 106 16.87 -45.05 0.41
C SER A 106 17.38 -44.87 1.86
N LEU A 107 18.60 -45.30 2.18
CA LEU A 107 19.08 -45.36 3.57
C LEU A 107 20.36 -44.56 3.89
N PHE A 108 21.00 -43.88 2.93
CA PHE A 108 22.31 -43.24 3.16
C PHE A 108 22.46 -41.78 2.67
N MET A 109 21.38 -41.01 2.55
CA MET A 109 21.45 -39.55 2.45
C MET A 109 20.34 -38.86 3.22
N TRP A 110 20.45 -38.84 4.55
CA TRP A 110 20.15 -37.65 5.34
C TRP A 110 20.67 -37.84 6.77
N PRO A 111 21.42 -36.88 7.34
CA PRO A 111 21.54 -36.80 8.79
C PRO A 111 20.11 -36.68 9.33
N GLN A 112 19.76 -37.49 10.32
CA GLN A 112 18.56 -37.29 11.12
C GLN A 112 18.66 -35.93 11.79
N LEU A 113 18.29 -34.88 11.07
CA LEU A 113 17.79 -33.67 11.69
C LEU A 113 16.67 -34.13 12.62
N PRO A 114 16.62 -33.67 13.88
CA PRO A 114 15.46 -33.93 14.72
C PRO A 114 14.23 -33.58 13.88
N PRO A 115 13.16 -34.40 13.93
CA PRO A 115 11.98 -34.14 13.12
C PRO A 115 11.66 -32.67 13.29
N PRO A 116 11.43 -31.90 12.20
CA PRO A 116 11.03 -30.53 12.36
C PRO A 116 9.92 -30.58 13.38
N TYR A 117 10.09 -29.84 14.47
CA TYR A 117 9.03 -29.66 15.43
C TYR A 117 7.94 -28.88 14.69
N HIS A 118 7.23 -29.55 13.80
CA HIS A 118 5.86 -29.29 13.49
C HIS A 118 5.14 -29.61 14.77
N ARG A 119 5.24 -28.67 15.73
CA ARG A 119 4.03 -28.31 16.45
C ARG A 119 3.03 -28.05 15.34
N SER A 120 2.12 -28.98 15.17
CA SER A 120 0.85 -28.77 14.50
C SER A 120 0.07 -27.77 15.35
N VAL A 121 0.62 -26.55 15.48
CA VAL A 121 -0.20 -25.36 15.63
C VAL A 121 -1.00 -25.39 14.34
N ARG A 122 -2.27 -25.77 14.45
CA ARG A 122 -3.22 -25.82 13.34
C ARG A 122 -3.03 -24.51 12.57
N SER A 123 -3.04 -24.51 11.24
CA SER A 123 -2.80 -23.28 10.46
C SER A 123 -3.75 -22.13 10.88
N ALA A 124 -4.94 -22.47 11.39
CA ALA A 124 -5.88 -21.57 12.03
C ALA A 124 -5.36 -20.90 13.32
N ASP A 125 -4.58 -21.60 14.16
CA ASP A 125 -3.96 -21.04 15.38
C ASP A 125 -2.75 -20.14 15.05
N ARG A 126 -2.11 -20.31 13.89
CA ARG A 126 -1.00 -19.42 13.44
C ARG A 126 -1.49 -18.11 12.86
N ALA A 127 -2.69 -18.09 12.30
CA ALA A 127 -3.33 -16.87 11.78
C ALA A 127 -3.80 -15.92 12.90
N GLY A 128 -3.98 -16.45 14.11
CA GLY A 128 -4.59 -15.73 15.20
C GLY A 128 -3.65 -14.89 16.06
N HIS A 129 -2.33 -15.07 15.99
CA HIS A 129 -1.41 -14.44 16.94
C HIS A 129 -0.27 -13.67 16.28
N CYS A 130 0.15 -12.58 16.92
CA CYS A 130 1.23 -11.73 16.42
C CYS A 130 2.59 -12.09 17.01
N PHE A 131 2.61 -12.98 18.01
CA PHE A 131 3.80 -13.47 18.71
C PHE A 131 4.62 -12.35 19.40
N VAL A 132 4.07 -11.13 19.46
CA VAL A 132 4.60 -10.01 20.21
C VAL A 132 3.86 -9.94 21.53
N LYS A 133 4.56 -10.23 22.61
CA LYS A 133 4.05 -10.07 23.97
C LYS A 133 4.39 -8.67 24.45
N GLN A 134 3.36 -7.87 24.69
CA GLN A 134 3.47 -6.62 25.43
C GLN A 134 2.74 -6.86 26.74
N ASP A 135 3.49 -6.88 27.84
CA ASP A 135 2.91 -6.98 29.18
C ASP A 135 2.33 -5.62 29.53
N CYS A 136 1.06 -5.62 29.93
CA CYS A 136 0.32 -4.43 30.33
C CYS A 136 -0.26 -4.63 31.73
N PRO A 137 -0.32 -3.58 32.56
CA PRO A 137 -1.03 -3.60 33.84
C PRO A 137 -2.50 -4.02 33.70
N GLU A 138 -3.09 -4.44 34.81
CA GLU A 138 -4.53 -4.71 34.86
C GLU A 138 -5.36 -3.50 34.41
N GLY A 139 -6.48 -3.76 33.75
CA GLY A 139 -7.32 -2.70 33.19
C GLY A 139 -6.76 -2.02 31.94
N GLN A 140 -5.65 -2.50 31.37
CA GLN A 140 -5.10 -2.01 30.10
C GLN A 140 -5.12 -3.07 28.99
N LEU A 141 -5.23 -2.60 27.76
CA LEU A 141 -5.25 -3.41 26.54
C LEU A 141 -3.91 -3.29 25.84
N SER A 142 -3.19 -4.40 25.66
CA SER A 142 -2.01 -4.39 24.82
C SER A 142 -2.39 -4.29 23.34
N PHE A 143 -1.65 -3.46 22.61
CA PHE A 143 -1.74 -3.39 21.17
C PHE A 143 -0.35 -3.50 20.54
N TYR A 144 -0.35 -3.98 19.30
CA TYR A 144 0.81 -4.01 18.42
C TYR A 144 0.33 -3.69 17.00
N ILE A 145 0.94 -2.68 16.38
CA ILE A 145 0.67 -2.26 15.02
C ILE A 145 1.99 -2.28 14.25
N LEU A 146 1.93 -2.80 13.03
CA LEU A 146 3.01 -2.74 12.06
C LEU A 146 2.47 -2.17 10.74
N SER A 147 3.11 -1.13 10.20
CA SER A 147 2.78 -0.64 8.87
C SER A 147 3.26 -1.59 7.78
N GLY A 148 2.76 -1.36 6.57
CA GLY A 148 3.27 -2.09 5.43
C GLY A 148 4.73 -1.75 5.11
N ALA A 149 5.46 -2.71 4.56
CA ALA A 149 6.79 -2.50 4.01
C ALA A 149 6.70 -2.40 2.49
N ALA A 150 6.83 -1.17 1.99
CA ALA A 150 6.52 -0.82 0.61
C ALA A 150 5.14 -1.36 0.21
N ASN A 151 5.04 -2.03 -0.94
CA ASN A 151 3.85 -2.70 -1.46
C ASN A 151 3.93 -4.24 -1.36
N VAL A 152 4.89 -4.78 -0.60
CA VAL A 152 5.22 -6.22 -0.60
C VAL A 152 4.76 -6.90 0.68
N VAL A 153 4.98 -6.28 1.83
CA VAL A 153 4.54 -6.81 3.13
C VAL A 153 3.38 -5.96 3.62
N GLY A 154 2.21 -6.58 3.78
CA GLY A 154 1.04 -5.89 4.28
C GLY A 154 1.12 -5.56 5.78
N PRO A 155 0.25 -4.64 6.24
CA PRO A 155 0.23 -4.17 7.61
C PRO A 155 -0.36 -5.23 8.54
N LYS A 156 -0.17 -5.03 9.84
CA LYS A 156 -0.71 -5.90 10.89
C LYS A 156 -1.20 -5.07 12.06
N ILE A 157 -2.37 -5.42 12.61
CA ILE A 157 -2.88 -4.86 13.86
C ILE A 157 -3.27 -6.03 14.76
N CYS A 158 -2.83 -5.94 16.01
CA CYS A 158 -2.97 -6.98 17.00
C CYS A 158 -3.41 -6.40 18.34
N ILE A 159 -4.41 -7.00 18.95
CA ILE A 159 -4.95 -6.62 20.25
C ILE A 159 -4.83 -7.81 21.18
N GLN A 160 -4.22 -7.65 22.35
CA GLN A 160 -3.98 -8.76 23.29
C GLN A 160 -3.30 -9.97 22.64
N ASN A 161 -2.28 -9.71 21.80
CA ASN A 161 -1.57 -10.71 21.00
C ASN A 161 -2.48 -11.49 20.01
N LYS A 162 -3.72 -11.06 19.77
CA LYS A 162 -4.61 -11.60 18.74
C LYS A 162 -4.58 -10.71 17.51
N MET A 163 -4.28 -11.28 16.33
CA MET A 163 -4.34 -10.56 15.06
C MET A 163 -5.79 -10.26 14.71
N VAL A 164 -6.09 -9.00 14.43
CA VAL A 164 -7.43 -8.53 14.06
C VAL A 164 -7.45 -7.98 12.63
N LEU A 165 -6.32 -7.45 12.17
CA LEU A 165 -6.11 -7.01 10.79
C LEU A 165 -4.76 -7.49 10.29
N GLY A 166 -4.72 -8.06 9.10
CA GLY A 166 -3.48 -8.46 8.45
C GLY A 166 -3.67 -9.26 7.17
N THR A 167 -2.60 -9.40 6.39
CA THR A 167 -2.61 -10.17 5.12
C THR A 167 -3.04 -11.62 5.32
N VAL A 168 -2.70 -12.24 6.46
CA VAL A 168 -3.09 -13.64 6.76
C VAL A 168 -4.61 -13.78 6.94
N LEU A 169 -5.28 -12.71 7.37
CA LEU A 169 -6.74 -12.65 7.53
C LEU A 169 -7.46 -12.18 6.26
N ASN A 170 -6.71 -11.88 5.18
CA ASN A 170 -7.24 -11.34 3.92
C ASN A 170 -8.10 -10.07 4.08
N ASN A 171 -7.84 -9.28 5.12
CA ASN A 171 -8.59 -8.04 5.42
C ASN A 171 -7.72 -6.79 5.47
N ALA A 172 -6.46 -6.89 5.03
CA ALA A 172 -5.55 -5.76 4.86
C ALA A 172 -5.43 -5.37 3.38
N GLY A 173 -5.28 -4.08 3.08
CA GLY A 173 -5.11 -3.59 1.70
C GLY A 173 -4.38 -2.26 1.61
N VAL A 174 -4.08 -1.84 0.39
CA VAL A 174 -3.43 -0.55 0.08
C VAL A 174 -4.22 0.61 0.70
N GLY A 175 -3.51 1.64 1.14
CA GLY A 175 -4.11 2.84 1.76
C GLY A 175 -4.07 2.81 3.28
N ILE A 176 -5.17 3.22 3.91
CA ILE A 176 -5.31 3.27 5.37
C ILE A 176 -6.11 2.06 5.85
N ASN A 177 -5.56 1.34 6.82
CA ASN A 177 -6.17 0.18 7.46
C ASN A 177 -6.56 0.57 8.88
N ILE A 178 -7.81 0.31 9.28
CA ILE A 178 -8.41 0.82 10.51
C ILE A 178 -9.06 -0.31 11.30
N VAL A 179 -8.88 -0.28 12.62
CA VAL A 179 -9.61 -1.12 13.60
C VAL A 179 -10.16 -0.22 14.69
N THR A 180 -11.43 -0.38 15.04
CA THR A 180 -12.07 0.29 16.18
C THR A 180 -12.35 -0.71 17.29
N LEU A 181 -12.09 -0.28 18.53
CA LEU A 181 -12.39 -1.04 19.74
C LEU A 181 -13.36 -0.26 20.62
N ASN A 182 -14.21 -0.97 21.34
CA ASN A 182 -14.95 -0.35 22.43
C ASN A 182 -13.97 0.03 23.56
N GLY A 183 -13.93 1.29 23.98
CA GLY A 183 -12.97 1.77 24.97
C GLY A 183 -13.16 1.20 26.39
N HIS A 184 -14.35 0.70 26.71
CA HIS A 184 -14.65 0.11 28.03
C HIS A 184 -14.33 -1.39 28.05
N THR A 185 -14.84 -2.14 27.06
CA THR A 185 -14.67 -3.61 27.04
C THR A 185 -13.32 -4.02 26.43
N GLY A 186 -12.82 -3.25 25.46
CA GLY A 186 -11.68 -3.58 24.62
C GLY A 186 -12.00 -4.51 23.46
N GLU A 187 -13.28 -4.79 23.21
CA GLU A 187 -13.70 -5.65 22.11
C GLU A 187 -13.61 -4.94 20.77
N VAL A 188 -13.26 -5.70 19.72
CA VAL A 188 -13.23 -5.19 18.35
C VAL A 188 -14.65 -4.94 17.87
N GLN A 189 -14.93 -3.70 17.47
CA GLN A 189 -16.24 -3.31 16.93
C GLN A 189 -16.25 -3.41 15.41
N LYS A 190 -15.32 -2.71 14.73
CA LYS A 190 -15.25 -2.63 13.27
C LYS A 190 -13.81 -2.69 12.80
N SER A 191 -13.61 -3.17 11.59
CA SER A 191 -12.33 -3.14 10.88
C SER A 191 -12.57 -2.83 9.42
N GLY A 192 -11.67 -2.09 8.78
CA GLY A 192 -11.79 -1.75 7.36
C GLY A 192 -10.44 -1.40 6.75
N ASN A 193 -10.37 -1.52 5.43
CA ASN A 193 -9.27 -1.00 4.63
C ASN A 193 -9.82 0.00 3.61
N PHE A 194 -9.09 1.09 3.40
CA PHE A 194 -9.54 2.19 2.56
C PHE A 194 -8.40 2.56 1.63
N ASN A 195 -8.56 2.21 0.35
CA ASN A 195 -7.58 2.54 -0.67
C ASN A 195 -7.62 4.05 -0.96
N THR A 196 -6.66 4.77 -0.40
CA THR A 196 -6.50 6.22 -0.57
C THR A 196 -5.60 6.59 -1.75
N TYR A 197 -5.26 5.63 -2.63
CA TYR A 197 -4.56 5.87 -3.88
C TYR A 197 -5.52 5.83 -5.08
N ASP A 198 -6.23 4.72 -5.28
CA ASP A 198 -7.17 4.52 -6.40
C ASP A 198 -8.64 4.43 -5.97
N GLY A 199 -8.92 4.25 -4.67
CA GLY A 199 -10.26 4.04 -4.15
C GLY A 199 -11.09 5.32 -3.95
N ASN A 200 -12.24 5.18 -3.30
CA ASN A 200 -13.14 6.28 -2.99
C ASN A 200 -12.95 6.76 -1.55
N VAL A 201 -12.54 8.02 -1.38
CA VAL A 201 -12.33 8.62 -0.05
C VAL A 201 -13.64 8.74 0.75
N GLU A 202 -14.80 8.79 0.08
CA GLU A 202 -16.11 8.86 0.74
C GLU A 202 -16.40 7.65 1.63
N ASP A 203 -15.86 6.48 1.29
CA ASP A 203 -16.07 5.27 2.09
C ASP A 203 -15.28 5.34 3.41
N LEU A 204 -14.09 5.93 3.38
CA LEU A 204 -13.33 6.27 4.59
C LEU A 204 -14.07 7.29 5.44
N ILE A 205 -14.58 8.37 4.83
CA ILE A 205 -15.31 9.43 5.53
C ILE A 205 -16.56 8.87 6.22
N LYS A 206 -17.34 8.03 5.53
CA LYS A 206 -18.49 7.35 6.12
C LYS A 206 -18.09 6.49 7.31
N PHE A 207 -17.03 5.69 7.17
CA PHE A 207 -16.53 4.87 8.27
C PHE A 207 -16.14 5.73 9.49
N LEU A 208 -15.40 6.83 9.28
CA LEU A 208 -14.94 7.72 10.35
C LEU A 208 -16.10 8.42 11.08
N LYS A 209 -17.14 8.82 10.34
CA LYS A 209 -18.36 9.42 10.92
C LYS A 209 -19.13 8.42 11.77
N ASP A 210 -19.16 7.16 11.35
CA ASP A 210 -19.85 6.04 12.00
C ASP A 210 -19.10 5.45 13.21
N ILE A 211 -17.94 6.01 13.58
CA ILE A 211 -17.24 5.67 14.82
C ILE A 211 -18.01 6.28 16.00
N GLU A 212 -18.37 5.44 16.97
CA GLU A 212 -19.05 5.84 18.20
C GLU A 212 -18.09 6.57 19.16
N SER A 213 -18.64 7.52 19.92
CA SER A 213 -17.88 8.16 21.01
C SER A 213 -17.50 7.12 22.07
N GLY A 214 -16.31 7.24 22.64
CA GLY A 214 -15.76 6.25 23.57
C GLY A 214 -14.99 5.11 22.88
N SER A 215 -14.91 5.10 21.55
CA SER A 215 -14.15 4.10 20.81
C SER A 215 -12.66 4.45 20.74
N VAL A 216 -11.82 3.42 20.85
CA VAL A 216 -10.38 3.50 20.53
C VAL A 216 -10.20 3.16 19.06
N VAL A 217 -9.31 3.88 18.37
CA VAL A 217 -9.10 3.73 16.93
C VAL A 217 -7.62 3.50 16.66
N LEU A 218 -7.32 2.40 15.98
CA LEU A 218 -5.99 2.01 15.55
C LEU A 218 -5.94 2.13 14.03
N MET A 219 -4.98 2.89 13.51
CA MET A 219 -4.81 3.12 12.07
C MET A 219 -3.38 2.86 11.64
N VAL A 220 -3.22 2.33 10.44
CA VAL A 220 -1.89 2.08 9.88
C VAL A 220 -1.88 2.15 8.35
N SER A 221 -0.81 2.69 7.78
CA SER A 221 -0.64 2.78 6.33
C SER A 221 -0.10 1.50 5.68
N PHE A 222 -0.45 1.31 4.40
CA PHE A 222 0.17 0.34 3.51
C PHE A 222 0.30 0.90 2.10
N ASP A 223 1.53 0.82 1.56
CA ASP A 223 1.93 1.32 0.23
C ASP A 223 1.77 2.84 0.08
N GLU A 224 0.55 3.35 0.02
CA GLU A 224 0.25 4.75 -0.30
C GLU A 224 -0.99 5.23 0.48
N PRO A 225 -0.84 6.00 1.58
CA PRO A 225 -1.97 6.43 2.39
C PRO A 225 -2.54 7.82 2.04
N GLY A 226 -1.87 8.64 1.23
CA GLY A 226 -2.07 10.09 1.22
C GLY A 226 -2.74 10.69 -0.01
N THR A 227 -2.69 10.07 -1.20
CA THR A 227 -3.02 10.74 -2.48
C THR A 227 -4.44 11.30 -2.53
N LYS A 228 -5.43 10.54 -2.05
CA LYS A 228 -6.86 10.93 -2.08
C LYS A 228 -7.39 11.46 -0.75
N LEU A 229 -6.54 11.66 0.26
CA LEU A 229 -6.99 12.25 1.52
C LEU A 229 -7.35 13.72 1.34
N ASN A 230 -8.64 14.03 1.44
CA ASN A 230 -9.18 15.39 1.42
C ASN A 230 -9.19 16.03 2.82
N ASP A 231 -9.53 17.32 2.88
CA ASP A 231 -9.53 18.09 4.12
C ASP A 231 -10.51 17.54 5.17
N GLU A 232 -11.66 17.00 4.71
CA GLU A 232 -12.66 16.41 5.60
C GLU A 232 -12.15 15.13 6.27
N ALA A 233 -11.59 14.20 5.50
CA ALA A 233 -11.00 12.98 6.05
C ALA A 233 -9.86 13.30 7.02
N ARG A 234 -9.00 14.27 6.68
CA ARG A 234 -7.91 14.74 7.55
C ARG A 234 -8.44 15.37 8.83
N ALA A 235 -9.49 16.17 8.75
CA ALA A 235 -10.13 16.78 9.93
C ALA A 235 -10.71 15.71 10.86
N LEU A 236 -11.46 14.75 10.31
CA LEU A 236 -12.05 13.66 11.10
C LEU A 236 -10.99 12.79 11.79
N ILE A 237 -9.85 12.50 11.13
CA ILE A 237 -8.76 11.74 11.77
C ILE A 237 -8.02 12.61 12.80
N ALA A 238 -7.87 13.92 12.55
CA ALA A 238 -7.27 14.84 13.52
C ALA A 238 -8.11 14.98 14.80
N GLU A 239 -9.44 14.94 14.68
CA GLU A 239 -10.37 14.92 15.83
C GLU A 239 -10.20 13.68 16.72
N LEU A 240 -9.69 12.56 16.17
CA LEU A 240 -9.34 11.37 16.95
C LEU A 240 -8.02 11.52 17.72
N GLY A 241 -7.27 12.59 17.48
CA GLY A 241 -6.02 12.93 18.16
C GLY A 241 -4.76 12.90 17.28
N SER A 242 -4.86 12.64 15.98
CA SER A 242 -3.68 12.62 15.11
C SER A 242 -3.15 14.03 14.83
N SER A 243 -1.85 14.21 15.05
CA SER A 243 -1.13 15.43 14.71
C SER A 243 -0.54 15.38 13.29
N SER A 244 -0.11 14.20 12.86
CA SER A 244 0.62 14.01 11.61
C SER A 244 -0.30 13.82 10.40
N ILE A 245 -1.58 13.46 10.58
CA ILE A 245 -2.48 13.22 9.43
C ILE A 245 -2.65 14.45 8.54
N LYS A 246 -2.39 15.67 9.03
CA LYS A 246 -2.41 16.89 8.23
C LYS A 246 -1.28 16.95 7.20
N THR A 247 -0.18 16.23 7.44
CA THR A 247 1.03 16.24 6.61
C THR A 247 1.26 14.94 5.84
N VAL A 248 0.61 13.83 6.24
CA VAL A 248 0.69 12.53 5.55
C VAL A 248 0.40 12.71 4.06
N GLY A 249 1.37 12.33 3.22
CA GLY A 249 1.36 12.43 1.78
C GLY A 249 1.76 11.11 1.10
N PHE A 250 2.21 11.25 -0.15
CA PHE A 250 2.44 10.12 -1.05
C PHE A 250 3.48 9.13 -0.51
N ARG A 251 3.03 7.91 -0.20
CA ARG A 251 3.83 6.79 0.34
C ARG A 251 4.55 7.04 1.66
N ASP A 252 4.08 8.01 2.44
CA ASP A 252 4.59 8.14 3.80
C ASP A 252 4.20 6.90 4.63
N SER A 253 5.09 6.46 5.53
CA SER A 253 4.73 5.48 6.54
C SER A 253 4.06 6.22 7.69
N TRP A 254 2.91 5.74 8.15
CA TRP A 254 2.18 6.33 9.26
C TRP A 254 1.47 5.25 10.07
N GLY A 255 1.54 5.39 11.39
CA GLY A 255 0.83 4.55 12.35
C GLY A 255 0.27 5.42 13.47
N PHE A 256 -0.94 5.11 13.92
CA PHE A 256 -1.66 5.94 14.87
C PHE A 256 -2.60 5.13 15.76
N VAL A 257 -2.66 5.49 17.04
CA VAL A 257 -3.65 5.05 18.01
C VAL A 257 -4.20 6.27 18.72
N GLY A 258 -5.50 6.48 18.57
CA GLY A 258 -6.24 7.56 19.23
C GLY A 258 -7.61 7.09 19.71
N ALA A 259 -8.49 8.04 19.98
CA ALA A 259 -9.81 7.74 20.49
C ALA A 259 -10.82 8.83 20.13
N LYS A 260 -12.11 8.46 20.01
CA LYS A 260 -13.18 9.42 19.73
C LYS A 260 -13.84 9.89 21.01
N GLY A 261 -13.88 11.20 21.22
CA GLY A 261 -14.54 11.81 22.39
C GLY A 261 -13.83 11.56 23.72
N ILE A 262 -12.59 11.04 23.69
CA ILE A 262 -11.76 10.79 24.86
C ILE A 262 -10.49 11.63 24.73
N THR A 263 -10.20 12.44 25.74
CA THR A 263 -8.92 13.13 25.84
C THR A 263 -7.85 12.15 26.32
N THR A 264 -7.23 11.41 25.40
CA THR A 264 -6.02 10.64 25.72
C THR A 264 -4.86 11.62 25.88
N GLN A 265 -4.18 11.63 27.03
CA GLN A 265 -3.11 12.58 27.32
C GLN A 265 -1.97 12.52 26.27
N HIS A 266 -1.71 11.34 25.70
CA HIS A 266 -0.75 11.15 24.61
C HIS A 266 -1.25 10.06 23.63
N PRO A 267 -1.67 10.41 22.40
CA PRO A 267 -1.91 9.41 21.36
C PRO A 267 -0.59 8.75 20.96
N PHE A 268 -0.64 7.46 20.59
CA PHE A 268 0.54 6.81 20.01
C PHE A 268 0.56 7.15 18.53
N GLU A 269 1.59 7.85 18.07
CA GLU A 269 1.69 8.23 16.67
C GLU A 269 3.15 8.20 16.23
N GLU A 270 3.39 7.56 15.09
CA GLU A 270 4.66 7.62 14.39
C GLU A 270 4.41 7.95 12.92
N TYR A 271 5.36 8.65 12.33
CA TYR A 271 5.29 9.13 10.96
C TYR A 271 6.70 9.20 10.37
N ILE A 272 6.88 8.63 9.18
CA ILE A 272 8.13 8.69 8.43
C ILE A 272 7.79 9.17 7.02
N LYS A 273 8.30 10.36 6.69
CA LYS A 273 8.14 10.97 5.38
C LYS A 273 8.89 10.17 4.30
N ASN A 274 8.26 9.99 3.16
CA ASN A 274 8.87 9.52 1.93
C ASN A 274 9.90 10.55 1.43
N ASP A 275 11.17 10.16 1.46
CA ASP A 275 12.30 10.97 1.02
C ASP A 275 13.27 10.04 0.27
N GLN A 276 13.46 10.29 -1.02
CA GLN A 276 14.30 9.45 -1.88
C GLN A 276 15.72 9.24 -1.35
N SER A 277 16.25 10.19 -0.57
CA SER A 277 17.59 10.10 0.00
C SER A 277 17.67 9.29 1.29
N LYS A 278 16.55 9.09 1.99
CA LYS A 278 16.47 8.43 3.30
C LYS A 278 15.67 7.13 3.30
N ASN A 279 14.94 6.87 2.21
CA ASN A 279 14.08 5.72 2.08
C ASN A 279 14.87 4.41 2.24
N LYS A 280 14.35 3.54 3.12
CA LYS A 280 14.90 2.19 3.33
C LYS A 280 14.64 1.26 2.14
N TYR A 281 13.52 1.48 1.45
CA TYR A 281 13.14 0.70 0.27
C TYR A 281 13.16 1.58 -0.98
N GLY A 282 13.10 0.95 -2.17
CA GLY A 282 13.16 1.65 -3.46
C GLY A 282 11.96 2.56 -3.73
N GLY A 283 11.89 3.73 -3.10
CA GLY A 283 10.79 4.69 -3.20
C GLY A 283 9.73 4.60 -2.09
N TRP A 284 10.05 3.93 -0.98
CA TRP A 284 9.22 3.89 0.23
C TRP A 284 10.10 4.02 1.49
N PRO A 285 9.61 4.72 2.54
CA PRO A 285 10.28 4.81 3.83
C PRO A 285 10.26 3.48 4.59
N GLU A 286 10.98 3.42 5.71
CA GLU A 286 10.92 2.27 6.61
C GLU A 286 9.49 2.06 7.15
N LEU A 287 9.18 0.82 7.52
CA LEU A 287 7.92 0.50 8.19
C LEU A 287 7.90 1.08 9.61
N ILE A 288 6.71 1.30 10.14
CA ILE A 288 6.49 1.77 11.51
C ILE A 288 6.05 0.62 12.38
N GLU A 289 6.60 0.56 13.59
CA GLU A 289 6.21 -0.39 14.63
C GLU A 289 5.73 0.39 15.86
N LEU A 290 4.46 0.26 16.20
CA LEU A 290 3.89 0.83 17.42
C LEU A 290 3.43 -0.29 18.35
N LYS A 291 3.80 -0.19 19.61
CA LYS A 291 3.33 -1.08 20.67
C LYS A 291 3.12 -0.33 21.96
N GLY A 292 2.16 -0.79 22.75
CA GLY A 292 1.89 -0.15 24.02
C GLY A 292 0.64 -0.71 24.69
N CYS A 293 0.19 0.04 25.70
CA CYS A 293 -0.95 -0.31 26.51
C CYS A 293 -1.96 0.83 26.47
N ILE A 294 -3.19 0.52 26.06
CA ILE A 294 -4.31 1.47 26.07
C ILE A 294 -5.08 1.28 27.38
N PRO A 295 -5.23 2.30 28.22
CA PRO A 295 -6.08 2.18 29.40
C PRO A 295 -7.54 1.97 28.97
N LYS A 296 -8.20 0.95 29.53
CA LYS A 296 -9.65 0.83 29.40
C LYS A 296 -10.27 2.06 30.05
N GLN A 297 -11.26 2.65 29.41
CA GLN A 297 -12.14 3.62 30.05
C GLN A 297 -12.88 2.85 31.13
N LEU A 298 -12.36 2.87 32.35
CA LEU A 298 -13.18 2.61 33.51
C LEU A 298 -14.18 3.76 33.55
N GLU A 299 -15.46 3.47 33.72
CA GLU A 299 -16.41 4.53 34.04
C GLU A 299 -15.74 5.41 35.09
N LYS A 300 -15.70 6.73 34.85
CA LYS A 300 -15.54 7.63 35.99
C LYS A 300 -16.69 7.27 36.89
N SER A 301 -16.44 6.45 37.91
CA SER A 301 -17.36 6.23 39.00
C SER A 301 -17.85 7.61 39.38
N ALA A 302 -19.16 7.81 39.26
CA ALA A 302 -19.86 9.02 39.63
C ALA A 302 -19.80 9.23 41.16
N ASP A 303 -18.59 9.27 41.73
CA ASP A 303 -18.33 9.23 43.16
C ASP A 303 -17.22 10.19 43.62
N SER A 304 -16.82 11.14 42.76
CA SER A 304 -16.04 12.31 43.20
C SER A 304 -16.88 13.59 43.28
N SER A 305 -18.19 13.51 43.02
CA SER A 305 -19.13 14.65 43.11
C SER A 305 -20.11 14.53 44.29
N SER A 306 -20.36 13.32 44.78
CA SER A 306 -21.21 13.01 45.94
C SER A 306 -20.55 13.37 47.28
N ASN A 307 -19.23 13.18 47.40
CA ASN A 307 -18.51 13.43 48.65
C ASN A 307 -18.15 14.91 48.91
N LEU A 308 -18.33 15.80 47.93
CA LEU A 308 -18.20 17.26 48.13
C LEU A 308 -19.52 17.92 48.54
N GLN A 309 -20.68 17.31 48.26
CA GLN A 309 -21.97 17.82 48.71
C GLN A 309 -22.33 17.37 50.15
N ALA A 310 -21.76 16.27 50.64
CA ALA A 310 -21.96 15.82 52.02
C ALA A 310 -21.17 16.63 53.07
N LEU A 311 -20.06 17.27 52.70
CA LEU A 311 -19.30 18.18 53.58
C LEU A 311 -19.83 19.62 53.59
N ALA A 312 -20.64 20.01 52.59
CA ALA A 312 -21.23 21.35 52.50
C ALA A 312 -22.65 21.44 53.10
N ALA A 313 -23.25 20.32 53.51
CA ALA A 313 -24.57 20.27 54.13
C ALA A 313 -24.52 20.06 55.66
N GLY A 314 -23.33 20.09 56.26
CA GLY A 314 -23.09 19.87 57.70
C GLY A 314 -22.40 21.03 58.42
N ALA A 315 -22.42 22.24 57.86
CA ALA A 315 -21.88 23.46 58.49
C ALA A 315 -22.94 24.57 58.53
#